data_AF-A0AA85FYP9-F1
#
_entry.id   AF-A0AA85FYP9-F1
#
_cell.length_a   1.000
_cell.length_b   1.000
_cell.length_c   1.000
_cell.angle_alpha   90.00
_cell.angle_beta   90.00
_cell.angle_gamma   90.00
#
_symmetry.space_group_name_H-M   'P 1'
#
loop_
_entity.id
_entity.type
_entity.pdbx_description
1 polymer ?
#
loop_
_entity_poly.entity_id
_entity_poly.type
_entity_poly.pdbx_seq_one_letter_code
_entity_poly.pdbx_strand_id
1 'polypeptide(L)' 'MEELDVKEMFCMIDKKQRGRITCKQLRSFLRKHDAKFSRRSVRNYVKSIDSDGDGKLTLDDLIRALTKCDHSK' A
#
# COMPACT_ATOMS: atom_id res chain seq x y z
N MET A 1 -7.30 13.83 3.79
CA MET A 1 -6.86 12.89 2.76
C MET A 1 -8.09 12.11 2.34
N GLU A 2 -8.71 12.50 1.24
CA GLU A 2 -9.99 11.93 0.79
C GLU A 2 -9.73 10.57 0.12
N GLU A 3 -10.74 9.67 0.10
CA GLU A 3 -10.65 8.35 -0.54
C GLU A 3 -10.17 8.39 -2.01
N LEU A 4 -10.33 9.54 -2.67
CA LEU A 4 -9.85 9.81 -4.02
C LEU A 4 -8.33 9.72 -4.15
N ASP A 5 -7.57 10.28 -3.20
CA ASP A 5 -6.09 10.22 -3.21
C ASP A 5 -5.59 8.77 -3.14
N VAL A 6 -6.24 7.96 -2.30
CA VAL A 6 -5.89 6.54 -2.12
C VAL A 6 -6.14 5.77 -3.39
N LYS A 7 -7.28 6.03 -4.04
CA LYS A 7 -7.69 5.33 -5.27
C LYS A 7 -6.80 5.70 -6.46
N GLU A 8 -6.40 6.96 -6.58
CA GLU A 8 -5.41 7.41 -7.57
C GLU A 8 -4.05 6.76 -7.34
N MET A 9 -3.56 6.77 -6.10
CA MET A 9 -2.31 6.12 -5.74
C MET A 9 -2.38 4.60 -5.98
N PHE A 10 -3.54 4.00 -5.71
CA PHE A 10 -3.79 2.59 -5.98
C PHE A 10 -3.72 2.29 -7.48
N CYS A 11 -4.34 3.12 -8.32
CA CYS A 11 -4.31 2.98 -9.77
C CYS A 11 -2.89 3.15 -10.33
N MET A 12 -2.11 4.08 -9.79
CA MET A 12 -0.71 4.28 -10.17
C MET A 12 0.19 3.07 -9.84
N ILE A 13 -0.09 2.37 -8.74
CA ILE A 13 0.67 1.19 -8.31
C ILE A 13 0.16 -0.08 -9.03
N ASP A 14 -1.16 -0.26 -9.10
CA ASP A 14 -1.83 -1.41 -9.72
C ASP A 14 -1.97 -1.25 -11.23
N LYS A 15 -0.83 -1.29 -11.92
CA LYS A 15 -0.77 -1.30 -13.39
C LYS A 15 -1.58 -2.42 -14.05
N LYS A 16 -1.90 -3.48 -13.31
CA LYS A 16 -2.67 -4.63 -13.82
C LYS A 16 -4.16 -4.50 -13.58
N GLN A 17 -4.62 -3.44 -12.90
CA GLN A 17 -6.02 -3.20 -12.54
C GLN A 17 -6.71 -4.46 -11.99
N ARG A 18 -5.97 -5.21 -11.16
CA ARG A 18 -6.47 -6.41 -10.50
C ARG A 18 -7.23 -6.10 -9.20
N GLY A 19 -7.19 -4.84 -8.74
CA GLY A 19 -7.75 -4.45 -7.44
C GLY A 19 -6.92 -5.00 -6.27
N ARG A 20 -5.63 -5.31 -6.51
CA ARG A 20 -4.68 -5.89 -5.55
C ARG A 20 -3.26 -5.41 -5.86
N ILE A 21 -2.56 -4.88 -4.86
CA ILE A 21 -1.16 -4.44 -4.94
C ILE A 21 -0.26 -5.46 -4.27
N THR A 22 0.63 -6.08 -5.03
CA THR A 22 1.63 -6.98 -4.46
C THR A 22 2.79 -6.23 -3.80
N CYS A 23 3.49 -6.88 -2.85
CA CYS A 23 4.77 -6.39 -2.29
C CYS A 23 5.76 -5.90 -3.37
N LYS A 24 5.81 -6.57 -4.53
CA LYS A 24 6.67 -6.17 -5.66
C LYS A 24 6.24 -4.85 -6.28
N GLN A 25 4.95 -4.65 -6.52
CA GLN A 25 4.41 -3.42 -7.11
C GLN A 25 4.62 -2.23 -6.16
N LEU A 26 4.27 -2.40 -4.88
CA LEU A 26 4.47 -1.38 -3.86
C LEU A 26 5.95 -0.98 -3.75
N ARG A 27 6.85 -1.97 -3.70
CA ARG A 27 8.29 -1.72 -3.68
C ARG A 27 8.77 -0.98 -4.92
N SER A 28 8.26 -1.33 -6.10
CA SER A 28 8.63 -0.65 -7.35
C SER A 28 8.16 0.81 -7.35
N PHE A 29 7.00 1.09 -6.77
CA PHE A 29 6.47 2.44 -6.64
C PHE A 29 7.25 3.28 -5.63
N LEU A 30 7.52 2.73 -4.44
CA LEU A 30 8.32 3.39 -3.40
C LEU A 30 9.73 3.72 -3.91
N ARG A 31 10.34 2.81 -4.69
CA ARG A 31 11.65 3.04 -5.30
C ARG A 31 11.61 4.08 -6.43
N LYS A 32 10.46 4.28 -7.07
CA LYS A 32 10.26 5.33 -8.09
C LYS A 32 10.07 6.72 -7.48
N HIS A 33 9.44 6.80 -6.32
CA HIS A 33 9.25 8.05 -5.56
C HIS A 33 10.43 8.37 -4.62
N ASP A 34 11.61 7.79 -4.88
CA ASP A 34 12.85 7.96 -4.11
C ASP A 34 12.71 7.69 -2.59
N ALA A 35 11.70 6.93 -2.20
CA ALA A 35 11.46 6.61 -0.81
C ALA A 35 12.42 5.51 -0.37
N LYS A 36 13.27 5.78 0.63
CA LYS A 36 14.27 4.84 1.19
C LYS A 36 13.64 3.71 2.02
N PHE A 37 12.66 3.00 1.45
CA PHE A 37 12.09 1.82 2.09
C PHE A 37 12.90 0.57 1.72
N SER A 38 13.55 -0.02 2.73
CA SER A 38 14.23 -1.31 2.58
C SER A 38 13.23 -2.43 2.31
N ARG A 39 13.67 -3.51 1.65
CA ARG A 39 12.87 -4.74 1.41
C ARG A 39 12.16 -5.24 2.68
N ARG A 40 12.85 -5.12 3.82
CA ARG A 40 12.35 -5.54 5.13
C ARG A 40 11.23 -4.61 5.63
N SER A 41 11.41 -3.30 5.51
CA SER A 41 10.40 -2.29 5.87
C SER A 41 9.14 -2.43 5.01
N VAL A 42 9.27 -2.58 3.68
CA VAL A 42 8.11 -2.79 2.80
C VAL A 42 7.35 -4.05 3.18
N ARG A 43 8.07 -5.16 3.44
CA ARG A 43 7.43 -6.42 3.83
C ARG A 43 6.72 -6.32 5.19
N ASN A 44 7.34 -5.66 6.17
CA ASN A 44 6.70 -5.42 7.46
C ASN A 44 5.48 -4.52 7.34
N TYR A 45 5.58 -3.46 6.51
CA TYR A 45 4.47 -2.55 6.24
C TYR A 45 3.31 -3.30 5.58
N VAL A 46 3.58 -4.06 4.50
CA VAL A 46 2.56 -4.88 3.86
C VAL A 46 1.94 -5.84 4.89
N LYS A 47 2.74 -6.61 5.62
CA LYS A 47 2.22 -7.52 6.65
C LYS A 47 1.40 -6.87 7.76
N SER A 48 1.65 -5.60 8.07
CA SER A 48 0.92 -4.89 9.13
C SER A 48 -0.47 -4.44 8.69
N ILE A 49 -0.72 -4.40 7.39
CA ILE A 49 -1.91 -3.84 6.77
C ILE A 49 -2.73 -4.95 6.09
N ASP A 50 -2.01 -5.91 5.52
CA ASP A 50 -2.49 -7.15 4.95
C ASP A 50 -3.31 -7.92 5.99
N SER A 51 -4.64 -7.78 5.89
CA SER A 51 -5.58 -8.41 6.81
C SER A 51 -5.88 -9.87 6.45
N ASP A 52 -5.70 -10.24 5.17
CA ASP A 52 -5.94 -11.60 4.67
C ASP A 52 -4.68 -12.50 4.70
N GLY A 53 -3.51 -11.90 4.87
CA GLY A 53 -2.22 -12.57 4.97
C GLY A 53 -1.71 -13.11 3.63
N ASP A 54 -2.28 -12.68 2.50
CA ASP A 54 -1.96 -13.19 1.18
C ASP A 54 -0.72 -12.53 0.55
N GLY A 55 -0.14 -11.55 1.24
CA GLY A 55 1.02 -10.77 0.81
C GLY A 55 0.71 -9.70 -0.24
N LYS A 56 -0.56 -9.39 -0.44
CA LYS A 56 -1.09 -8.36 -1.34
C LYS A 56 -2.00 -7.43 -0.54
N LEU A 57 -2.01 -6.17 -0.95
CA LEU A 57 -2.87 -5.15 -0.36
C LEU A 57 -4.06 -4.92 -1.27
N THR A 58 -5.27 -5.11 -0.74
CA THR A 58 -6.48 -4.71 -1.44
C THR A 58 -6.69 -3.19 -1.32
N LEU A 59 -7.57 -2.62 -2.14
CA LEU A 59 -7.96 -1.21 -1.98
C LEU A 59 -8.52 -0.95 -0.58
N ASP A 60 -9.29 -1.90 -0.06
CA ASP A 60 -9.86 -1.86 1.28
C ASP A 60 -8.79 -1.86 2.38
N ASP A 61 -7.77 -2.71 2.26
CA ASP A 61 -6.64 -2.74 3.20
C ASP A 61 -5.88 -1.42 3.22
N LEU A 62 -5.66 -0.79 2.05
CA LEU A 62 -4.99 0.50 1.94
C LEU A 62 -5.79 1.65 2.53
N ILE A 63 -7.11 1.68 2.28
CA ILE A 63 -8.02 2.64 2.91
C ILE A 63 -7.96 2.46 4.43
N ARG A 64 -8.12 1.23 4.92
CA ARG A 64 -8.01 0.92 6.35
C ARG A 64 -6.65 1.33 6.92
N ALA A 65 -5.55 1.13 6.20
CA ALA A 65 -4.21 1.53 6.64
C ALA A 65 -4.11 3.05 6.84
N LEU A 66 -4.55 3.80 5.84
CA LEU A 66 -4.45 5.26 5.82
C LEU A 66 -5.42 5.88 6.82
N THR A 67 -6.61 5.31 6.99
CA THR A 67 -7.58 5.72 8.02
C THR A 67 -7.10 5.35 9.43
N LYS A 68 -6.46 4.18 9.62
CA LYS A 68 -5.90 3.79 10.92
C LYS A 68 -4.67 4.61 11.34
N CYS A 69 -3.99 5.29 10.42
CA CYS A 69 -2.76 6.02 10.72
C CYS A 69 -2.98 7.46 11.21
N ASP A 70 -4.24 7.94 11.28
CA ASP A 70 -4.55 9.33 11.64
C ASP A 70 -4.82 9.57 13.14
N HIS A 71 -4.84 8.54 13.99
CA HIS A 71 -5.17 8.70 15.41
C HIS A 71 -4.13 8.07 16.33
N SER A 72 -2.97 8.70 16.47
CA SER A 72 -2.30 8.73 17.77
C SER A 72 -1.66 10.10 17.96
N LYS A 73 -2.19 10.84 18.95
CA LYS A 73 -1.61 12.07 19.48
C LYS A 73 -0.22 11.84 20.05
#